data_AF-A0A1Z4QSW4-F1
#
_entry.id   AF-A0A1Z4QSW4-F1
#
_cell.length_a   1.000
_cell.length_b   1.000
_cell.length_c   1.000
_cell.angle_alpha   90.00
_cell.angle_beta   90.00
_cell.angle_gamma   90.00
#
_symmetry.space_group_name_H-M   'P 1'
#
loop_
_entity.id
_entity.type
_entity.pdbx_description
1 polymer ?
#
loop_
_entity_poly.entity_id
_entity_poly.type
_entity_poly.pdbx_seq_one_letter_code
_entity_poly.pdbx_strand_id
1 'polypeptide(L)'
;MSVSIKLLITKYMSSCQTQHNISYFNTSGGSLLTGFQRKLLLENLQKQLPESYRQRIEIMLLADEGKTQTEICQTLGCCAATARHWMHIARTGMAHQWQDCPIGRPKAVNDQYLERLKELVSSSPYDYGYSFRRWTANWLQKHLAKEFGIEVSDRHIKRLLKQMGLSTRTKASNTKENSTQQANEAKILISDLKSAIIPDNSELLPINFANLGRDSDIYGAKSI
;
A
#
# COMPACT_ATOMS: atom_id res chain seq x y z
N MET A 1 19.78 -31.38 -21.63
CA MET A 1 19.12 -30.39 -20.72
C MET A 1 17.86 -30.92 -20.00
N SER A 2 17.39 -32.15 -20.27
CA SER A 2 16.17 -32.71 -19.63
C SER A 2 16.40 -33.35 -18.24
N VAL A 3 17.66 -33.57 -17.84
CA VAL A 3 18.01 -34.26 -16.58
C VAL A 3 17.98 -33.32 -15.36
N SER A 4 18.22 -32.02 -15.56
CA SER A 4 18.29 -31.04 -14.47
C SER A 4 16.93 -30.66 -13.87
N ILE A 5 15.84 -30.84 -14.63
CA ILE A 5 14.48 -30.47 -14.21
C ILE A 5 13.89 -31.53 -13.27
N LYS A 6 14.09 -32.82 -13.57
CA LYS A 6 13.69 -33.91 -12.65
C LYS A 6 14.37 -33.74 -11.30
N LEU A 7 15.66 -33.43 -11.27
CA LEU A 7 16.47 -33.32 -10.05
C LEU A 7 16.04 -32.15 -9.14
N LEU A 8 15.60 -31.03 -9.71
CA LEU A 8 15.18 -29.85 -8.94
C LEU A 8 13.82 -30.07 -8.24
N ILE A 9 12.94 -30.85 -8.87
CA ILE A 9 11.66 -31.27 -8.28
C ILE A 9 11.85 -32.44 -7.31
N THR A 10 12.73 -33.41 -7.60
CA THR A 10 12.98 -34.54 -6.66
C THR A 10 13.67 -34.09 -5.39
N LYS A 11 14.53 -33.07 -5.42
CA LYS A 11 15.21 -32.56 -4.22
C LYS A 11 14.23 -31.92 -3.20
N TYR A 12 13.02 -31.56 -3.63
CA TYR A 12 11.95 -31.04 -2.77
C TYR A 12 10.95 -32.12 -2.30
N MET A 13 11.05 -33.36 -2.80
CA MET A 13 10.05 -34.43 -2.63
C MET A 13 10.56 -35.62 -1.79
N SER A 14 11.64 -35.46 -1.02
CA SER A 14 12.27 -36.56 -0.26
C SER A 14 11.85 -36.63 1.21
N SER A 15 10.55 -36.47 1.51
CA SER A 15 9.99 -36.86 2.80
C SER A 15 8.55 -37.31 2.63
N CYS A 16 8.25 -38.52 3.13
CA CYS A 16 6.96 -39.23 3.16
C CYS A 16 6.70 -40.15 1.95
N GLN A 17 7.27 -41.35 2.03
CA GLN A 17 6.74 -42.53 1.34
C GLN A 17 5.45 -42.98 2.03
N THR A 18 4.39 -43.20 1.24
CA THR A 18 3.45 -44.29 1.53
C THR A 18 2.83 -44.76 0.21
N GLN A 19 2.95 -46.07 -0.03
CA GLN A 19 2.47 -46.74 -1.22
C GLN A 19 0.95 -46.94 -1.10
N HIS A 20 0.19 -46.51 -2.10
CA HIS A 20 -0.95 -47.30 -2.52
C HIS A 20 -1.19 -47.16 -4.02
N ASN A 21 -1.35 -48.33 -4.62
CA ASN A 21 -1.50 -48.68 -6.01
C ASN A 21 -2.86 -48.18 -6.55
N ILE A 22 -2.87 -47.49 -7.70
CA ILE A 22 -3.90 -47.58 -8.75
C ILE A 22 -3.33 -47.04 -10.08
N SER A 23 -3.25 -47.97 -11.04
CA SER A 23 -3.21 -47.86 -12.51
C SER A 23 -2.77 -46.55 -13.18
N TYR A 24 -1.56 -46.62 -13.74
CA TYR A 24 -1.04 -45.99 -14.95
C TYR A 24 -2.07 -45.34 -15.91
N PHE A 25 -2.06 -44.01 -15.98
CA PHE A 25 -2.14 -43.30 -17.26
C PHE A 25 -0.74 -42.74 -17.56
N ASN A 26 0.08 -43.57 -18.20
CA ASN A 26 1.16 -43.07 -19.03
C ASN A 26 0.49 -42.46 -20.27
N THR A 27 0.42 -41.14 -20.36
CA THR A 27 0.30 -40.47 -21.65
C THR A 27 1.26 -39.29 -21.67
N SER A 28 2.29 -39.49 -22.48
CA SER A 28 3.34 -38.57 -22.86
C SER A 28 2.72 -37.34 -23.53
N GLY A 29 2.95 -36.16 -22.95
CA GLY A 29 2.61 -34.85 -23.56
C GLY A 29 1.51 -34.13 -22.79
N GLY A 30 1.89 -33.06 -22.08
CA GLY A 30 0.94 -32.20 -21.38
C GLY A 30 -0.12 -31.66 -22.33
N SER A 31 -1.37 -32.07 -22.11
CA SER A 31 -2.52 -31.75 -22.97
C SER A 31 -3.23 -30.47 -22.56
N LEU A 32 -2.87 -29.87 -21.43
CA LEU A 32 -3.61 -28.72 -20.88
C LEU A 32 -2.93 -27.39 -21.21
N LEU A 33 -1.61 -27.37 -21.26
CA LEU A 33 -0.83 -26.17 -21.53
C LEU A 33 -0.21 -26.20 -22.91
N THR A 34 -0.21 -25.05 -23.59
CA THR A 34 0.59 -24.90 -24.81
C THR A 34 2.08 -24.83 -24.46
N GLY A 35 2.96 -25.16 -25.42
CA GLY A 35 4.41 -25.07 -25.22
C GLY A 35 4.86 -23.67 -24.78
N PHE A 36 4.21 -22.62 -25.30
CA PHE A 36 4.41 -21.24 -24.86
C PHE A 36 4.02 -21.03 -23.40
N GLN A 37 2.83 -21.47 -23.00
CA GLN A 37 2.34 -21.32 -21.62
C GLN A 37 3.23 -22.08 -20.64
N ARG A 38 3.60 -23.32 -20.97
CA ARG A 38 4.49 -24.12 -20.12
C ARG A 38 5.85 -23.44 -19.96
N LYS A 39 6.44 -22.93 -21.06
CA LYS A 39 7.71 -22.20 -21.00
C LYS A 39 7.59 -20.93 -20.15
N LEU A 40 6.54 -20.13 -20.36
CA LEU A 40 6.28 -18.91 -19.61
C LEU A 40 6.16 -19.19 -18.09
N LEU A 41 5.41 -20.22 -17.71
CA LEU A 41 5.24 -20.62 -16.31
C LEU A 41 6.58 -21.04 -15.68
N LEU A 42 7.39 -21.82 -16.39
CA LEU A 42 8.70 -22.27 -15.91
C LEU A 42 9.70 -21.11 -15.74
N GLU A 43 9.75 -20.17 -16.69
CA GLU A 43 10.60 -18.98 -16.58
C GLU A 43 10.23 -18.11 -15.38
N ASN A 44 8.94 -18.01 -15.05
CA ASN A 44 8.50 -17.23 -13.90
C ASN A 44 8.76 -17.95 -12.57
N LEU A 45 8.76 -19.28 -12.52
CA LEU A 45 9.10 -20.04 -11.30
C LEU A 45 10.56 -19.84 -10.86
N GLN A 46 11.46 -19.51 -11.80
CA GLN A 46 12.86 -19.17 -11.50
C GLN A 46 13.02 -17.79 -10.85
N LYS A 47 12.03 -16.90 -10.97
CA LYS A 47 12.06 -15.56 -10.37
C LYS A 47 11.67 -15.64 -8.89
N GLN A 48 12.13 -14.65 -8.10
CA GLN A 48 11.62 -14.47 -6.74
C GLN A 48 10.17 -14.00 -6.80
N LEU A 49 9.23 -14.95 -6.70
CA LEU A 49 7.79 -14.71 -6.60
C LEU A 49 7.31 -14.92 -5.17
N PRO A 50 6.25 -14.23 -4.74
CA PRO A 50 5.55 -14.58 -3.51
C PRO A 50 5.03 -16.02 -3.60
N GLU A 51 5.06 -16.73 -2.47
CA GLU A 51 4.70 -18.15 -2.37
C GLU A 51 3.34 -18.45 -3.01
N SER A 52 2.37 -17.57 -2.77
CA SER A 52 1.02 -17.71 -3.28
C SER A 52 0.91 -17.59 -4.81
N TYR A 53 1.83 -16.90 -5.48
CA TYR A 53 1.91 -16.87 -6.95
C TYR A 53 2.63 -18.11 -7.48
N ARG A 54 3.72 -18.50 -6.80
CA ARG A 54 4.46 -19.73 -7.11
C ARG A 54 3.54 -20.95 -7.07
N GLN A 55 2.72 -21.06 -6.03
CA GLN A 55 1.75 -22.14 -5.84
C GLN A 55 0.76 -22.25 -7.02
N ARG A 56 0.32 -21.13 -7.62
CA ARG A 56 -0.57 -21.16 -8.79
C ARG A 56 0.11 -21.79 -9.99
N ILE A 57 1.35 -21.38 -10.25
CA ILE A 57 2.19 -21.87 -11.34
C ILE A 57 2.42 -23.37 -11.15
N GLU A 58 2.76 -23.80 -9.93
CA GLU A 58 2.96 -25.21 -9.60
C GLU A 58 1.69 -26.05 -9.79
N ILE A 59 0.52 -25.56 -9.37
CA ILE A 59 -0.76 -26.24 -9.63
C ILE A 59 -0.99 -26.44 -11.13
N MET A 60 -0.77 -25.41 -11.95
CA MET A 60 -0.97 -25.50 -13.40
C MET A 60 -0.01 -26.49 -14.05
N LEU A 61 1.27 -26.49 -13.64
CA LEU A 61 2.28 -27.41 -14.16
C LEU A 61 1.97 -28.86 -13.78
N LEU A 62 1.58 -29.11 -12.53
CA LEU A 62 1.18 -30.45 -12.08
C LEU A 62 -0.09 -30.93 -12.78
N ALA A 63 -1.05 -30.02 -13.02
CA ALA A 63 -2.25 -30.34 -13.78
C ALA A 63 -1.91 -30.75 -15.22
N ASP A 64 -0.97 -30.05 -15.86
CA ASP A 64 -0.48 -30.40 -17.21
C ASP A 64 0.24 -31.75 -17.25
N GLU A 65 0.90 -32.14 -16.16
CA GLU A 65 1.48 -33.47 -15.98
C GLU A 65 0.44 -34.57 -15.69
N GLY A 66 -0.85 -34.23 -15.65
CA GLY A 66 -1.95 -35.16 -15.44
C GLY A 66 -2.27 -35.46 -13.97
N LYS A 67 -1.71 -34.69 -13.03
CA LYS A 67 -1.98 -34.88 -11.60
C LYS A 67 -3.44 -34.54 -11.25
N THR A 68 -4.02 -35.37 -10.39
CA THR A 68 -5.36 -35.18 -9.87
C THR A 68 -5.38 -34.05 -8.85
N GLN A 69 -6.58 -33.49 -8.60
CA GLN A 69 -6.76 -32.44 -7.59
C GLN A 69 -6.24 -32.86 -6.21
N THR A 70 -6.51 -34.10 -5.80
CA THR A 70 -6.11 -34.64 -4.50
C THR A 70 -4.60 -34.75 -4.38
N GLU A 71 -3.93 -35.28 -5.41
CA GLU A 71 -2.46 -35.35 -5.43
C GLU A 71 -1.83 -33.95 -5.36
N ILE A 72 -2.39 -32.97 -6.08
CA ILE A 72 -1.90 -31.59 -6.06
C ILE A 72 -2.04 -30.99 -4.65
N CYS A 73 -3.18 -31.20 -3.98
CA CYS A 73 -3.40 -30.71 -2.62
C CYS A 73 -2.43 -31.35 -1.62
N GLN A 74 -2.16 -32.66 -1.77
CA GLN A 74 -1.19 -33.38 -0.92
C GLN A 74 0.24 -32.90 -1.16
N THR A 75 0.59 -32.62 -2.43
CA THR A 75 1.94 -32.20 -2.84
C THR A 75 2.25 -30.77 -2.39
N LEU A 76 1.28 -29.85 -2.52
CA LEU A 76 1.47 -28.42 -2.31
C LEU A 76 0.88 -27.89 -0.99
N GLY A 77 0.19 -28.74 -0.21
CA GLY A 77 -0.52 -28.34 1.00
C GLY A 77 -1.64 -27.31 0.77
N CYS A 78 -2.14 -27.20 -0.47
CA CYS A 78 -3.14 -26.20 -0.84
C CYS A 78 -4.56 -26.70 -0.59
N CYS A 79 -5.52 -25.78 -0.44
CA CYS A 79 -6.91 -26.17 -0.31
C CYS A 79 -7.49 -26.64 -1.67
N ALA A 80 -8.45 -27.56 -1.61
CA ALA A 80 -9.09 -28.13 -2.79
C ALA A 80 -9.71 -27.06 -3.71
N ALA A 81 -10.26 -25.98 -3.15
CA ALA A 81 -10.81 -24.87 -3.92
C ALA A 81 -9.75 -24.17 -4.78
N THR A 82 -8.58 -23.86 -4.21
CA THR A 82 -7.46 -23.24 -4.93
C THR A 82 -6.95 -24.16 -6.03
N ALA A 83 -6.71 -25.44 -5.73
CA ALA A 83 -6.31 -26.43 -6.73
C ALA A 83 -7.31 -26.48 -7.89
N ARG A 84 -8.61 -26.62 -7.59
CA ARG A 84 -9.67 -26.70 -8.61
C ARG A 84 -9.70 -25.47 -9.51
N HIS A 85 -9.60 -24.28 -8.92
CA HIS A 85 -9.64 -23.03 -9.66
C HIS A 85 -8.48 -22.94 -10.67
N TRP A 86 -7.25 -23.15 -10.22
CA TRP A 86 -6.08 -23.02 -11.09
C TRP A 86 -5.93 -24.17 -12.10
N MET A 87 -6.40 -25.37 -11.76
CA MET A 87 -6.57 -26.45 -12.74
C MET A 87 -7.57 -26.08 -13.83
N HIS A 88 -8.68 -25.41 -13.49
CA HIS A 88 -9.65 -24.95 -14.47
C HIS A 88 -9.04 -23.90 -15.41
N ILE A 89 -8.34 -22.89 -14.87
CA ILE A 89 -7.64 -21.87 -15.66
C ILE A 89 -6.61 -22.49 -16.64
N ALA A 90 -5.90 -23.53 -16.21
CA ALA A 90 -5.02 -24.28 -17.09
C ALA A 90 -5.79 -24.94 -18.25
N ARG A 91 -6.89 -25.64 -17.95
CA ARG A 91 -7.74 -26.32 -18.95
C ARG A 91 -8.38 -25.37 -19.95
N THR A 92 -8.71 -24.15 -19.55
CA THR A 92 -9.32 -23.14 -20.44
C THR A 92 -8.30 -22.41 -21.31
N GLY A 93 -7.01 -22.77 -21.24
CA GLY A 93 -5.96 -22.11 -22.00
C GLY A 93 -5.64 -20.68 -21.51
N MET A 94 -6.10 -20.31 -20.32
CA MET A 94 -5.85 -18.99 -19.71
C MET A 94 -4.64 -19.00 -18.76
N ALA A 95 -3.79 -20.03 -18.85
CA ALA A 95 -2.63 -20.19 -17.96
C ALA A 95 -1.65 -19.00 -18.00
N HIS A 96 -1.57 -18.26 -19.10
CA HIS A 96 -0.73 -17.07 -19.22
C HIS A 96 -1.22 -15.88 -18.36
N GLN A 97 -2.49 -15.88 -17.96
CA GLN A 97 -3.15 -14.85 -17.15
C GLN A 97 -3.04 -15.12 -15.64
N TRP A 98 -2.09 -15.95 -15.21
CA TRP A 98 -1.92 -16.35 -13.81
C TRP A 98 -1.67 -15.16 -12.84
N GLN A 99 -1.25 -14.01 -13.37
CA GLN A 99 -1.04 -12.76 -12.61
C GLN A 99 -2.29 -11.89 -12.49
N ASP A 100 -3.26 -12.03 -13.41
CA ASP A 100 -4.38 -11.10 -13.60
C ASP A 100 -5.35 -11.08 -12.42
N CYS A 101 -5.30 -12.11 -11.57
CA CYS A 101 -6.00 -12.15 -10.29
C CYS A 101 -5.05 -11.76 -9.15
N PRO A 102 -4.88 -10.46 -8.83
CA PRO A 102 -4.01 -10.04 -7.74
C PRO A 102 -4.51 -10.62 -6.41
N ILE A 103 -3.55 -10.97 -5.55
CA ILE A 103 -3.86 -11.57 -4.26
C ILE A 103 -4.19 -10.47 -3.26
N GLY A 104 -5.39 -10.53 -2.69
CA GLY A 104 -5.87 -9.57 -1.69
C GLY A 104 -6.50 -8.32 -2.31
N ARG A 105 -6.70 -7.30 -1.47
CA ARG A 105 -7.30 -6.03 -1.91
C ARG A 105 -6.34 -5.33 -2.88
N PRO A 106 -6.80 -4.90 -4.07
CA PRO A 106 -5.96 -4.11 -4.96
C PRO A 106 -5.48 -2.87 -4.20
N LYS A 107 -4.18 -2.54 -4.37
CA LYS A 107 -3.65 -1.33 -3.76
C LYS A 107 -4.35 -0.15 -4.40
N ALA A 108 -5.05 0.65 -3.59
CA ALA A 108 -5.66 1.90 -4.05
C ALA A 108 -4.61 2.89 -4.58
N VAL A 109 -3.34 2.71 -4.22
CA VAL A 109 -2.22 3.54 -4.64
C VAL A 109 -1.27 2.66 -5.46
N ASN A 110 -1.23 2.90 -6.77
CA ASN A 110 -0.35 2.21 -7.72
C ASN A 110 1.05 2.85 -7.73
N ASP A 111 2.04 2.18 -8.31
CA ASP A 111 3.42 2.68 -8.39
C ASP A 111 3.49 4.00 -9.19
N GLN A 112 2.71 4.12 -10.28
CA GLN A 112 2.56 5.37 -11.03
C GLN A 112 2.05 6.54 -10.17
N TYR A 113 1.14 6.27 -9.23
CA TYR A 113 0.64 7.29 -8.30
C TYR A 113 1.75 7.75 -7.36
N LEU A 114 2.60 6.82 -6.90
CA LEU A 114 3.73 7.13 -6.02
C LEU A 114 4.79 7.97 -6.74
N GLU A 115 5.12 7.64 -7.99
CA GLU A 115 6.03 8.42 -8.82
C GLU A 115 5.51 9.82 -9.05
N ARG A 116 4.23 9.94 -9.44
CA ARG A 116 3.61 11.23 -9.68
C ARG A 116 3.55 12.09 -8.41
N LEU A 117 3.25 11.48 -7.26
CA LEU A 117 3.29 12.17 -5.97
C LEU A 117 4.69 12.72 -5.67
N LYS A 118 5.77 11.99 -6.01
CA LYS A 118 7.15 12.47 -5.83
C LYS A 118 7.42 13.68 -6.71
N GLU A 119 7.07 13.60 -7.99
CA GLU A 119 7.24 14.72 -8.94
C GLU A 119 6.55 15.98 -8.44
N LEU A 120 5.28 15.86 -8.01
CA LEU A 120 4.50 16.98 -7.51
C LEU A 120 5.16 17.63 -6.29
N VAL A 121 5.65 16.83 -5.34
CA VAL A 121 6.31 17.39 -4.14
C VAL A 121 7.63 18.10 -4.46
N SER A 122 8.30 17.70 -5.53
CA SER A 122 9.54 18.32 -6.02
C SER A 122 9.31 19.60 -6.84
N SER A 123 8.10 19.82 -7.36
CA SER A 123 7.76 20.98 -8.19
C SER A 123 6.97 22.04 -7.40
N SER A 124 6.91 23.26 -7.93
CA SER A 124 6.13 24.33 -7.31
C SER A 124 4.65 24.18 -7.70
N PRO A 125 3.70 24.33 -6.76
CA PRO A 125 2.28 24.38 -7.11
C PRO A 125 1.93 25.47 -8.12
N TYR A 126 2.76 26.52 -8.21
CA TYR A 126 2.62 27.60 -9.17
C TYR A 126 2.68 27.11 -10.62
N ASP A 127 3.51 26.10 -10.89
CA ASP A 127 3.70 25.52 -12.22
C ASP A 127 2.44 24.75 -12.69
N TYR A 128 1.54 24.43 -11.76
CA TYR A 128 0.26 23.75 -12.01
C TYR A 128 -0.94 24.69 -11.91
N GLY A 129 -0.71 26.01 -11.90
CA GLY A 129 -1.76 27.03 -11.89
C GLY A 129 -2.34 27.34 -10.51
N TYR A 130 -1.66 26.96 -9.43
CA TYR A 130 -2.08 27.33 -8.07
C TYR A 130 -1.40 28.61 -7.57
N SER A 131 -2.12 29.42 -6.80
CA SER A 131 -1.60 30.70 -6.27
C SER A 131 -0.62 30.56 -5.10
N PHE A 132 -0.49 29.36 -4.52
CA PHE A 132 0.34 29.10 -3.35
C PHE A 132 1.72 28.52 -3.71
N ARG A 133 2.71 28.72 -2.81
CA ARG A 133 4.12 28.34 -3.04
C ARG A 133 4.51 26.96 -2.52
N ARG A 134 3.71 26.35 -1.64
CA ARG A 134 4.04 25.08 -0.97
C ARG A 134 2.89 24.10 -1.07
N TRP A 135 3.20 22.86 -1.43
CA TRP A 135 2.22 21.79 -1.39
C TRP A 135 1.76 21.51 0.04
N THR A 136 0.45 21.39 0.20
CA THR A 136 -0.16 20.80 1.40
C THR A 136 -0.76 19.45 1.03
N ALA A 137 -0.86 18.53 1.98
CA ALA A 137 -1.38 17.20 1.71
C ALA A 137 -2.86 17.21 1.25
N ASN A 138 -3.67 18.19 1.69
CA ASN A 138 -5.03 18.41 1.17
C ASN A 138 -5.02 18.78 -0.33
N TRP A 139 -4.13 19.71 -0.74
CA TRP A 139 -4.01 20.09 -2.15
C TRP A 139 -3.43 18.97 -3.02
N LEU A 140 -2.46 18.20 -2.51
CA LEU A 140 -1.94 17.03 -3.20
C LEU A 140 -3.03 15.98 -3.40
N GLN A 141 -3.84 15.69 -2.36
CA GLN A 141 -5.01 14.82 -2.48
C GLN A 141 -5.93 15.30 -3.61
N LYS A 142 -6.32 16.58 -3.61
CA LYS A 142 -7.26 17.13 -4.60
C LYS A 142 -6.72 17.07 -6.02
N HIS A 143 -5.44 17.41 -6.18
CA HIS A 143 -4.77 17.38 -7.47
C HIS A 143 -4.68 15.95 -8.01
N LEU A 144 -4.24 15.00 -7.18
CA LEU A 144 -4.12 13.59 -7.57
C LEU A 144 -5.48 12.91 -7.78
N ALA A 145 -6.52 13.30 -7.04
CA ALA A 145 -7.88 12.83 -7.29
C ALA A 145 -8.39 13.31 -8.65
N LYS A 146 -8.04 14.53 -9.06
CA LYS A 146 -8.37 15.07 -10.39
C LYS A 146 -7.61 14.34 -11.51
N GLU A 147 -6.33 14.00 -11.31
CA GLU A 147 -5.51 13.32 -12.32
C GLU A 147 -5.84 11.82 -12.47
N PHE A 148 -6.01 11.10 -11.36
CA PHE A 148 -6.15 9.63 -11.37
C PHE A 148 -7.56 9.12 -11.06
N GLY A 149 -8.48 9.98 -10.63
CA GLY A 149 -9.83 9.58 -10.19
C GLY A 149 -9.85 8.76 -8.89
N ILE A 150 -8.73 8.72 -8.15
CA ILE A 150 -8.59 7.95 -6.91
C ILE A 150 -8.59 8.90 -5.71
N GLU A 151 -9.60 8.77 -4.86
CA GLU A 151 -9.68 9.53 -3.62
C GLU A 151 -8.82 8.90 -2.52
N VAL A 152 -7.81 9.66 -2.09
CA VAL A 152 -6.89 9.25 -1.03
C VAL A 152 -6.99 10.24 0.12
N SER A 153 -7.21 9.77 1.34
CA SER A 153 -7.29 10.67 2.50
C SER A 153 -5.96 11.40 2.75
N ASP A 154 -6.05 12.64 3.25
CA ASP A 154 -4.89 13.44 3.70
C ASP A 154 -3.94 12.66 4.64
N ARG A 155 -4.50 11.86 5.57
CA ARG A 155 -3.70 10.98 6.44
C ARG A 155 -2.89 9.96 5.64
N HIS A 156 -3.48 9.40 4.60
CA HIS A 156 -2.82 8.43 3.74
C HIS A 156 -1.73 9.11 2.88
N ILE A 157 -1.98 10.29 2.30
CA ILE A 157 -0.94 11.09 1.61
C ILE A 157 0.25 11.35 2.53
N LYS A 158 0.01 11.85 3.76
CA LYS A 158 1.07 12.09 4.75
C LYS A 158 1.86 10.81 5.07
N ARG A 159 1.19 9.66 5.17
CA ARG A 159 1.84 8.35 5.37
C ARG A 159 2.73 7.99 4.18
N LEU A 160 2.24 8.14 2.94
CA LEU A 160 3.02 7.87 1.73
C LEU A 160 4.27 8.76 1.66
N LEU A 161 4.12 10.06 1.90
CA LEU A 161 5.23 11.00 1.94
C LEU A 161 6.27 10.60 3.00
N LYS A 162 5.83 10.18 4.20
CA LYS A 162 6.73 9.69 5.25
C LYS A 162 7.47 8.42 4.82
N GLN A 163 6.80 7.48 4.17
CA GLN A 163 7.42 6.24 3.67
C GLN A 163 8.49 6.51 2.60
N MET A 164 8.33 7.58 1.82
CA MET A 164 9.30 8.02 0.81
C MET A 164 10.41 8.93 1.36
N GLY A 165 10.38 9.29 2.65
CA GLY A 165 11.31 10.27 3.23
C GLY A 165 11.02 11.73 2.84
N LEU A 166 9.90 12.01 2.15
CA LEU A 166 9.51 13.33 1.64
C LEU A 166 8.58 14.10 2.59
N SER A 167 8.71 13.86 3.89
CA SER A 167 7.88 14.53 4.89
C SER A 167 8.12 16.05 4.86
N THR A 168 7.07 16.81 4.54
CA THR A 168 7.10 18.28 4.32
C THR A 168 7.40 19.13 5.56
N ARG A 169 7.68 18.49 6.71
CA ARG A 169 8.15 19.17 7.91
C ARG A 169 9.67 19.12 7.93
N THR A 170 10.31 20.06 7.23
CA THR A 170 11.68 20.46 7.59
C THR A 170 11.65 20.83 9.06
N LYS A 171 12.33 20.05 9.90
CA LYS A 171 12.68 20.51 11.24
C LYS A 171 13.44 21.80 10.99
N ALA A 172 12.93 22.94 11.47
CA ALA A 172 13.72 24.16 11.45
C ALA A 172 15.04 23.81 12.14
N SER A 173 16.11 23.72 11.35
CA SER A 173 17.44 23.76 11.92
C SER A 173 17.53 25.15 12.52
N ASN A 174 17.34 25.25 13.83
CA ASN A 174 17.92 26.32 14.61
C ASN A 174 19.44 26.15 14.47
N THR A 175 19.98 26.48 13.29
CA THR A 175 21.39 26.73 13.10
C THR A 175 21.60 28.03 13.85
N LYS A 176 21.91 27.90 15.13
CA LYS A 176 22.50 28.98 15.91
C LYS A 176 23.74 29.38 15.14
N GLU A 177 23.65 30.52 14.49
CA GLU A 177 24.80 31.26 14.01
C GLU A 177 25.72 31.45 15.23
N ASN A 178 26.80 30.67 15.29
CA ASN A 178 27.92 30.97 16.17
C ASN A 178 28.69 32.14 15.54
N SER A 179 28.04 33.30 15.53
CA SER A 179 28.70 34.60 15.37
C SER A 179 29.25 34.97 16.74
N THR A 180 30.39 34.40 17.09
CA THR A 180 31.20 34.87 18.21
C THR A 180 31.68 36.27 17.83
N GLN A 181 31.03 37.31 18.36
CA GLN A 181 31.65 38.44 19.07
C GLN A 181 30.64 39.58 19.30
N GLN A 182 30.24 39.70 20.57
CA GLN A 182 30.10 40.97 21.30
C GLN A 182 28.96 41.91 20.90
N ALA A 183 27.75 41.63 21.41
CA ALA A 183 26.76 42.66 21.71
C ALA A 183 26.07 42.30 23.04
N ASN A 184 26.10 43.25 23.98
CA ASN A 184 25.69 43.13 25.37
C ASN A 184 24.31 42.49 25.54
N GLU A 185 24.27 41.44 26.35
CA GLU A 185 23.03 40.79 26.79
C GLU A 185 22.25 41.73 27.71
N ALA A 186 21.36 42.55 27.15
CA ALA A 186 20.23 43.09 27.91
C ALA A 186 19.14 42.01 28.01
N LYS A 187 19.41 40.97 28.81
CA LYS A 187 18.40 40.00 29.20
C LYS A 187 17.56 40.65 30.29
N ILE A 188 16.39 41.20 29.92
CA ILE A 188 15.41 41.65 30.90
C ILE A 188 14.88 40.39 31.60
N LEU A 189 15.24 40.21 32.86
CA LEU A 189 14.69 39.18 33.72
C LEU A 189 13.32 39.62 34.23
N ILE A 190 12.47 38.68 34.59
CA ILE A 190 11.15 38.98 35.18
C ILE A 190 11.30 39.84 36.45
N SER A 191 12.43 39.72 37.16
CA SER A 191 12.81 40.55 38.30
C SER A 191 13.06 42.03 37.96
N ASP A 192 13.36 42.34 36.69
CA ASP A 192 13.72 43.69 36.25
C ASP A 192 12.46 44.52 35.92
N LEU A 193 11.29 43.87 35.88
CA LEU A 193 10.00 44.53 35.79
C LEU A 193 9.68 45.18 37.13
N LYS A 194 9.82 46.51 37.21
CA LYS A 194 9.39 47.27 38.38
C LYS A 194 7.88 47.09 38.53
N SER A 195 7.46 46.42 39.61
CA SER A 195 6.07 46.35 40.01
C SER A 195 5.57 47.78 40.18
N ALA A 196 4.77 48.25 39.21
CA ALA A 196 3.95 49.42 39.43
C ALA A 196 2.97 49.03 40.54
N ILE A 197 3.07 49.73 41.67
CA ILE A 197 2.03 49.73 42.69
C ILE A 197 0.78 50.20 41.96
N ILE A 198 -0.11 49.26 41.64
CA ILE A 198 -1.47 49.59 41.23
C ILE A 198 -2.09 50.18 42.50
N PRO A 199 -2.47 51.47 42.54
CA PRO A 199 -3.28 51.94 43.64
C PRO A 199 -4.56 51.10 43.64
N ASP A 200 -4.87 50.56 44.82
CA ASP A 200 -6.11 49.85 45.14
C ASP A 200 -7.30 50.71 44.72
N ASN A 201 -7.78 50.49 43.50
CA ASN A 201 -9.08 50.95 43.06
C ASN A 201 -9.95 49.70 42.97
N SER A 202 -10.62 49.46 44.08
CA SER A 202 -11.71 48.53 44.27
C SER A 202 -12.92 48.98 43.43
N GLU A 203 -12.83 48.89 42.11
CA GLU A 203 -13.96 49.06 41.20
C GLU A 203 -13.95 47.97 40.11
N LEU A 204 -14.39 46.79 40.53
CA LEU A 204 -14.85 45.76 39.61
C LEU A 204 -16.07 46.31 38.85
N LEU A 205 -15.92 46.59 37.55
CA LEU A 205 -17.08 46.87 36.72
C LEU A 205 -17.88 45.57 36.53
N PRO A 206 -19.19 45.55 36.84
CA PRO A 206 -20.00 44.35 36.68
C PRO A 206 -20.19 44.04 35.18
N ILE A 207 -19.68 42.89 34.75
CA ILE A 207 -19.94 42.34 33.42
C ILE A 207 -21.39 41.84 33.41
N ASN A 208 -22.26 42.57 32.73
CA ASN A 208 -23.68 42.22 32.57
C ASN A 208 -23.83 41.23 31.40
N PHE A 209 -24.05 39.95 31.71
CA PHE A 209 -24.39 38.94 30.70
C PHE A 209 -25.88 39.05 30.36
N ALA A 210 -26.21 39.85 29.34
CA ALA A 210 -27.54 39.84 28.77
C ALA A 210 -27.81 38.50 28.07
N ASN A 211 -28.87 37.84 28.53
CA ASN A 211 -29.49 36.66 27.90
C ASN A 211 -29.71 36.88 26.40
N LEU A 212 -29.08 36.05 25.56
CA LEU A 212 -29.50 35.84 24.19
C LEU A 212 -30.13 34.45 24.10
N GLY A 213 -31.40 34.47 23.73
CA GLY A 213 -32.35 33.38 23.81
C GLY A 213 -31.95 32.15 23.00
N ARG A 214 -32.38 31.01 23.54
CA ARG A 214 -32.50 29.75 22.82
C ARG A 214 -33.74 29.87 21.94
N ASP A 215 -33.57 30.20 20.67
CA ASP A 215 -34.59 29.93 19.66
C ASP A 215 -34.28 28.59 19.00
N SER A 216 -35.03 27.60 19.47
CA SER A 216 -35.14 26.26 18.92
C SER A 216 -36.13 26.29 17.76
N ASP A 217 -35.64 26.39 16.53
CA ASP A 217 -36.47 26.14 15.35
C ASP A 217 -36.26 24.70 14.84
N ILE A 218 -37.26 23.89 15.21
CA ILE A 218 -37.55 22.56 14.70
C ILE A 218 -38.16 22.72 13.30
N TYR A 219 -37.48 22.22 12.27
CA TYR A 219 -38.13 21.90 10.99
C TYR A 219 -38.03 20.41 10.72
N GLY A 220 -39.18 19.76 10.82
CA GLY A 220 -39.36 18.32 10.63
C GLY A 220 -39.25 17.88 9.18
N ALA A 221 -38.59 16.74 8.98
CA ALA A 221 -38.69 15.95 7.77
C ALA A 221 -39.98 15.11 7.83
N LYS A 222 -40.91 15.36 6.91
CA LYS A 222 -42.02 14.45 6.60
C LYS A 222 -41.51 13.42 5.58
N SER A 223 -41.60 12.15 5.95
CA SER A 223 -41.50 10.99 5.06
C SER A 223 -42.92 10.59 4.67
N ILE A 224 -43.21 10.54 3.37
CA ILE A 224 -44.13 9.59 2.72
C ILE A 224 -43.46 9.19 1.41
#